data_AF-A0A844AJ05-F1
#
_entry.id   AF-A0A844AJ05-F1
#
_cell.length_a   1.000
_cell.length_b   1.000
_cell.length_c   1.000
_cell.angle_alpha   90.00
_cell.angle_beta   90.00
_cell.angle_gamma   90.00
#
_symmetry.space_group_name_H-M   'P 1'
#
loop_
_entity.id
_entity.type
_entity.pdbx_description
1 polymer ?
#
loop_
_entity_poly.entity_id
_entity_poly.type
_entity_poly.pdbx_seq_one_letter_code
_entity_poly.pdbx_strand_id
1 'polypeptide(L)'
;MKADEAGQFEFQFAARDLDQMRAKLWCGKVTTARWLLCAAAGELRRVDRKQHSRRVVAKINRLAQMIIEFDRYLEINQSSMPNYAKRSLQGLPVSSSRAQSSANALVNRRMNKRRQMRWSPQGAQRVLQTRVAVLDGRLQDGRFSLAA
;
A
#
# COMPACT_ATOMS: atom_id res chain seq x y z
N MET A 1 -9.68 33.84 20.55
CA MET A 1 -9.41 32.61 19.78
C MET A 1 -9.77 32.86 18.33
N LYS A 2 -8.79 32.80 17.42
CA LYS A 2 -9.02 33.05 15.98
C LYS A 2 -9.72 31.83 15.37
N ALA A 3 -10.62 32.06 14.41
CA ALA A 3 -11.41 31.02 13.74
C ALA A 3 -10.56 29.89 13.12
N ASP A 4 -9.27 30.15 12.82
CA ASP A 4 -8.31 29.15 12.34
C ASP A 4 -7.97 28.06 13.38
N GLU A 5 -7.99 28.36 14.68
CA GLU A 5 -7.67 27.36 15.72
C GLU A 5 -8.82 26.38 15.91
N ALA A 6 -10.07 26.85 15.85
CA ALA A 6 -11.26 26.01 15.96
C ALA A 6 -11.37 25.03 14.79
N GLY A 7 -11.09 25.50 13.55
CA GLY A 7 -11.06 24.64 12.37
C GLY A 7 -9.94 23.59 12.40
N GLN A 8 -8.80 23.87 13.04
CA GLN A 8 -7.75 22.86 13.23
C GLN A 8 -8.17 21.78 14.24
N PHE A 9 -8.85 22.14 15.32
CA PHE A 9 -9.38 21.19 16.30
C PHE A 9 -10.46 20.27 15.71
N GLU A 10 -11.31 20.77 14.80
CA GLU A 10 -12.37 19.96 14.15
C GLU A 10 -11.81 18.75 13.37
N PHE A 11 -10.61 18.85 12.77
CA PHE A 11 -10.03 17.77 11.98
C PHE A 11 -8.97 16.94 12.72
N GLN A 12 -8.52 17.38 13.91
CA GLN A 12 -7.47 16.69 14.67
C GLN A 12 -7.87 15.26 15.08
N PHE A 13 -9.14 15.05 15.42
CA PHE A 13 -9.64 13.74 15.82
C PHE A 13 -9.62 12.75 14.65
N ALA A 14 -10.15 13.14 13.49
CA ALA A 14 -10.09 12.31 12.28
C ALA A 14 -8.64 12.03 11.86
N ALA A 15 -7.74 13.02 11.97
CA ALA A 15 -6.32 12.83 11.69
C ALA A 15 -5.67 11.80 12.63
N ARG A 16 -5.95 11.90 13.93
CA ARG A 16 -5.46 10.93 14.93
C ARG A 16 -5.96 9.51 14.63
N ASP A 17 -7.23 9.35 14.28
CA ASP A 17 -7.81 8.05 13.96
C ASP A 17 -7.16 7.44 12.72
N LEU A 18 -6.89 8.25 11.69
CA LEU A 18 -6.18 7.82 10.48
C LEU A 18 -4.72 7.44 10.78
N ASP A 19 -4.02 8.18 11.63
CA ASP A 19 -2.65 7.82 12.04
C ASP A 19 -2.61 6.52 12.84
N GLN A 20 -3.56 6.34 13.76
CA GLN A 20 -3.70 5.10 14.50
C GLN A 20 -4.07 3.93 13.58
N MET A 21 -4.97 4.15 12.63
CA MET A 21 -5.35 3.15 11.64
C MET A 21 -4.12 2.67 10.88
N ARG A 22 -3.24 3.57 10.45
CA ARG A 22 -2.01 3.22 9.73
C ARG A 22 -1.12 2.32 10.58
N ALA A 23 -0.95 2.65 11.86
CA ALA A 23 -0.19 1.83 12.79
C ALA A 23 -0.84 0.46 13.03
N LYS A 24 -2.17 0.36 13.06
CA LYS A 24 -2.86 -0.93 13.19
C LYS A 24 -2.70 -1.78 11.94
N LEU A 25 -2.78 -1.20 10.74
CA LEU A 25 -2.53 -1.91 9.49
C LEU A 25 -1.09 -2.43 9.42
N TRP A 26 -0.10 -1.64 9.87
CA TRP A 26 1.29 -2.08 9.97
C TRP A 26 1.45 -3.36 10.82
N CYS A 27 0.66 -3.48 11.89
CA CYS A 27 0.65 -4.66 12.76
C CYS A 27 -0.32 -5.77 12.29
N GLY A 28 -0.90 -5.66 11.08
CA GLY A 28 -1.87 -6.63 10.55
C GLY A 28 -3.24 -6.62 11.25
N LYS A 29 -3.54 -5.61 12.07
CA LYS A 29 -4.80 -5.50 12.84
C LYS A 29 -5.89 -4.85 11.98
N VAL A 30 -6.32 -5.53 10.93
CA VAL A 30 -7.26 -5.00 9.92
C VAL A 30 -8.61 -4.61 10.53
N THR A 31 -9.20 -5.45 11.39
CA THR A 31 -10.49 -5.15 12.03
C THR A 31 -10.45 -3.86 12.86
N THR A 32 -9.38 -3.65 13.64
CA THR A 32 -9.20 -2.42 14.42
C THR A 32 -9.00 -1.21 13.52
N ALA A 33 -8.26 -1.36 12.41
CA ALA A 33 -8.07 -0.29 11.43
C ALA A 33 -9.40 0.13 10.77
N ARG A 34 -10.25 -0.84 10.39
CA ARG A 34 -11.59 -0.58 9.84
C ARG A 34 -12.49 0.18 10.83
N TRP A 35 -12.45 -0.20 12.11
CA TRP A 35 -13.18 0.52 13.16
C TRP A 35 -12.73 1.99 13.27
N LEU A 36 -11.41 2.25 13.25
CA LEU A 36 -10.86 3.62 13.27
C LEU A 36 -11.24 4.42 12.02
N LEU A 37 -11.30 3.79 10.84
CA LEU A 37 -11.79 4.44 9.63
C LEU A 37 -13.27 4.82 9.74
N CYS A 38 -14.09 3.92 10.31
CA CYS A 38 -15.50 4.21 10.54
C CYS A 38 -15.70 5.37 11.53
N ALA A 39 -14.88 5.43 12.59
CA ALA A 39 -14.85 6.55 13.53
C ALA A 39 -14.49 7.87 12.83
N ALA A 40 -13.39 7.89 12.06
CA ALA A 40 -12.97 9.06 11.28
C ALA A 40 -14.05 9.53 10.28
N ALA A 41 -14.74 8.60 9.60
CA ALA A 41 -15.87 8.91 8.73
C ALA A 41 -17.06 9.49 9.49
N GLY A 42 -17.31 9.01 10.71
CA GLY A 42 -18.31 9.55 11.62
C GLY A 42 -18.07 11.02 11.95
N GLU A 43 -16.83 11.37 12.28
CA GLU A 43 -16.46 12.76 12.58
C GLU A 43 -16.56 13.66 11.34
N LEU A 44 -16.11 13.20 10.18
CA LEU A 44 -16.26 13.93 8.92
C LEU A 44 -17.72 14.22 8.56
N ARG A 45 -18.66 13.35 8.98
CA ARG A 45 -20.11 13.58 8.79
C ARG A 45 -20.68 14.65 9.71
N ARG A 46 -20.06 14.90 10.88
CA ARG A 46 -20.51 15.89 11.87
C ARG A 46 -20.05 17.31 11.55
N VAL A 47 -19.06 17.48 10.67
CA VAL A 47 -18.56 18.80 10.26
C VAL A 47 -19.67 19.62 9.61
N ASP A 48 -19.96 20.80 10.15
CA ASP A 48 -20.95 21.72 9.60
C ASP A 48 -20.45 22.36 8.30
N ARG A 49 -20.89 21.80 7.18
CA ARG A 49 -20.49 22.25 5.83
C ARG A 49 -20.85 23.71 5.55
N LYS A 50 -21.81 24.31 6.27
CA LYS A 50 -22.21 25.71 6.06
C LYS A 50 -21.16 26.71 6.56
N GLN A 51 -20.32 26.29 7.50
CA GLN A 51 -19.25 27.14 8.08
C GLN A 51 -17.98 27.16 7.21
N HIS A 52 -17.92 26.31 6.19
CA HIS A 52 -16.70 26.08 5.41
C HIS A 52 -16.85 26.54 3.96
N SER A 53 -15.75 27.02 3.36
CA SER A 53 -15.74 27.39 1.94
C SER A 53 -16.05 26.18 1.04
N ARG A 54 -16.57 26.45 -0.17
CA ARG A 54 -16.86 25.39 -1.17
C ARG A 54 -15.66 24.47 -1.43
N ARG A 55 -14.43 25.01 -1.41
CA ARG A 55 -13.20 24.23 -1.62
C ARG A 55 -12.92 23.26 -0.46
N VAL A 56 -13.16 23.68 0.78
CA VAL A 56 -12.98 22.83 1.97
C VAL A 56 -14.03 21.73 2.00
N VAL A 57 -15.29 22.06 1.73
CA VAL A 57 -16.38 21.07 1.63
C VAL A 57 -16.08 20.02 0.56
N ALA A 58 -15.54 20.43 -0.60
CA ALA A 58 -15.14 19.49 -1.65
C ALA A 58 -14.02 18.52 -1.17
N LYS A 59 -13.05 19.00 -0.40
CA LYS A 59 -12.00 18.15 0.18
C LYS A 59 -12.56 17.17 1.21
N ILE A 60 -13.47 17.62 2.08
CA ILE A 60 -14.15 16.77 3.07
C ILE A 60 -14.91 15.65 2.38
N ASN A 61 -15.71 15.97 1.35
CA ASN A 61 -16.46 14.98 0.60
C ASN A 61 -15.54 13.97 -0.10
N ARG A 62 -14.43 14.45 -0.70
CA ARG A 62 -13.43 13.58 -1.32
C ARG A 62 -12.79 12.65 -0.30
N LEU A 63 -12.46 13.15 0.89
CA LEU A 63 -11.89 12.33 1.96
C LEU A 63 -12.87 11.28 2.46
N ALA A 64 -14.14 11.64 2.66
CA ALA A 64 -15.19 10.70 3.04
C ALA A 64 -15.34 9.57 2.00
N GLN A 65 -15.31 9.92 0.71
CA GLN A 65 -15.35 8.94 -0.37
C GLN A 65 -14.13 8.01 -0.35
N MET A 66 -12.93 8.55 -0.18
CA MET A 66 -11.70 7.75 -0.08
C MET A 66 -11.73 6.78 1.12
N ILE A 67 -12.31 7.20 2.26
CA ILE A 67 -12.45 6.31 3.43
C ILE A 67 -13.37 5.12 3.11
N ILE A 68 -14.49 5.35 2.41
CA ILE A 68 -15.42 4.28 2.01
C ILE A 68 -14.74 3.28 1.06
N GLU A 69 -14.05 3.79 0.05
CA GLU A 69 -13.31 2.96 -0.90
C GLU A 69 -12.20 2.17 -0.22
N PHE A 70 -11.51 2.79 0.74
CA PHE A 70 -10.44 2.15 1.47
C PHE A 70 -10.95 1.09 2.45
N ASP A 71 -12.06 1.33 3.16
CA ASP A 71 -12.67 0.30 4.01
C ASP A 71 -13.09 -0.94 3.18
N ARG A 72 -13.71 -0.72 2.02
CA ARG A 72 -14.05 -1.81 1.09
C ARG A 72 -12.81 -2.56 0.61
N TYR A 73 -11.74 -1.86 0.29
CA TYR A 73 -10.47 -2.50 -0.08
C TYR A 73 -9.94 -3.37 1.07
N LEU A 74 -9.92 -2.85 2.30
CA LEU A 74 -9.45 -3.60 3.46
C LEU A 74 -10.32 -4.82 3.76
N GLU A 75 -11.63 -4.72 3.58
CA GLU A 75 -12.57 -5.83 3.72
C GLU A 75 -12.27 -6.95 2.73
N ILE A 76 -12.20 -6.62 1.43
CA ILE A 76 -11.96 -7.60 0.37
C ILE A 76 -10.60 -8.28 0.54
N ASN A 77 -9.59 -7.53 1.00
CA ASN A 77 -8.21 -8.00 1.09
C ASN A 77 -7.81 -8.48 2.49
N GLN A 78 -8.74 -8.54 3.45
CA GLN A 78 -8.44 -8.80 4.86
C GLN A 78 -7.59 -10.07 5.08
N SER A 79 -7.92 -11.14 4.38
CA SER A 79 -7.20 -12.43 4.46
C SER A 79 -5.77 -12.37 3.90
N SER A 80 -5.50 -11.42 3.01
CA SER A 80 -4.21 -11.24 2.33
C SER A 80 -3.34 -10.17 2.97
N MET A 81 -3.82 -9.48 4.02
CA MET A 81 -3.09 -8.39 4.66
C MET A 81 -1.92 -8.89 5.52
N PRO A 82 -0.67 -8.57 5.19
CA PRO A 82 0.48 -9.02 5.96
C PRO A 82 0.63 -8.28 7.30
N ASN A 83 1.13 -8.96 8.33
CA ASN A 83 1.66 -8.29 9.51
C ASN A 83 3.09 -7.81 9.22
N TYR A 84 3.21 -6.56 8.76
CA TYR A 84 4.49 -5.94 8.40
C TYR A 84 5.43 -5.75 9.58
N ALA A 85 4.89 -5.44 10.77
CA ALA A 85 5.69 -5.35 12.00
C ALA A 85 6.41 -6.68 12.30
N LYS A 86 5.68 -7.80 12.24
CA LYS A 86 6.26 -9.14 12.43
C LYS A 86 7.28 -9.48 11.35
N ARG A 87 6.99 -9.19 10.07
CA ARG A 87 7.96 -9.38 8.98
C ARG A 87 9.25 -8.60 9.22
N SER A 88 9.13 -7.33 9.60
CA SER A 88 10.28 -6.46 9.85
C SER A 88 11.14 -6.99 11.01
N LEU A 89 10.53 -7.46 12.10
CA LEU A 89 11.24 -8.08 13.22
C LEU A 89 11.95 -9.38 12.83
N GLN A 90 11.41 -10.11 11.85
CA GLN A 90 12.00 -11.32 11.29
C GLN A 90 13.05 -11.04 10.19
N GLY A 91 13.37 -9.77 9.90
CA GLY A 91 14.29 -9.40 8.82
C GLY A 91 13.74 -9.67 7.42
N LEU A 92 12.44 -9.96 7.28
CA LEU A 92 11.80 -10.23 6.00
C LEU A 92 11.48 -8.92 5.27
N PRO A 93 11.58 -8.89 3.92
CA PRO A 93 11.36 -7.66 3.16
C PRO A 93 9.92 -7.19 3.30
N VAL A 94 9.74 -5.94 3.75
CA VAL A 94 8.44 -5.29 3.97
C VAL A 94 7.74 -4.93 2.66
N SER A 95 8.49 -4.65 1.59
CA SER A 95 7.95 -4.19 0.31
C SER A 95 8.59 -4.93 -0.86
N SER A 96 7.78 -5.24 -1.88
CA SER A 96 8.26 -5.71 -3.17
C SER A 96 8.77 -4.57 -4.07
N SER A 97 8.72 -3.31 -3.62
CA SER A 97 9.14 -2.13 -4.40
C SER A 97 10.54 -2.24 -4.98
N ARG A 98 11.52 -2.79 -4.25
CA ARG A 98 12.88 -3.04 -4.77
C ARG A 98 12.88 -4.06 -5.91
N ALA A 99 12.14 -5.15 -5.75
CA ALA A 99 11.98 -6.18 -6.78
C ALA A 99 11.23 -5.63 -8.01
N GLN A 100 10.13 -4.92 -7.80
CA GLN A 100 9.34 -4.26 -8.85
C GLN A 100 10.17 -3.21 -9.60
N SER A 101 10.91 -2.36 -8.90
CA SER A 101 11.80 -1.36 -9.54
C SER A 101 12.88 -2.02 -10.38
N SER A 102 13.47 -3.11 -9.88
CA SER A 102 14.48 -3.88 -10.61
C SER A 102 13.88 -4.55 -11.86
N ALA A 103 12.67 -5.11 -11.75
CA ALA A 103 11.93 -5.67 -12.88
C ALA A 103 11.60 -4.59 -13.91
N ASN A 104 11.08 -3.43 -13.49
CA ASN A 104 10.80 -2.30 -14.37
C ASN A 104 12.06 -1.79 -15.08
N ALA A 105 13.18 -1.66 -14.37
CA ALA A 105 14.45 -1.27 -14.96
C ALA A 105 14.92 -2.28 -16.02
N LEU A 106 14.77 -3.59 -15.76
CA LEU A 106 15.11 -4.64 -16.71
C LEU A 106 14.23 -4.59 -17.95
N VAL A 107 12.91 -4.49 -17.78
CA VAL A 107 11.94 -4.36 -18.86
C VAL A 107 12.27 -3.13 -19.69
N ASN A 108 12.47 -1.98 -19.06
CA ASN A 108 12.82 -0.75 -19.77
C ASN A 108 14.15 -0.88 -20.53
N ARG A 109 15.19 -1.48 -19.94
CA ARG A 109 16.49 -1.67 -20.60
C ARG A 109 16.41 -2.61 -21.80
N ARG A 110 15.56 -3.63 -21.76
CA ARG A 110 15.49 -4.67 -22.79
C ARG A 110 14.41 -4.41 -23.84
N MET A 111 13.37 -3.66 -23.48
CA MET A 111 12.11 -3.57 -24.24
C MET A 111 11.61 -2.13 -24.46
N ASN A 112 12.24 -1.09 -23.89
CA ASN A 112 11.86 0.28 -24.24
C ASN A 112 12.45 0.68 -25.60
N LYS A 113 11.81 1.62 -26.31
CA LYS A 113 12.02 1.98 -27.74
C LYS A 113 11.52 0.89 -28.71
N ARG A 114 11.89 0.94 -30.01
CA ARG A 114 11.37 0.10 -31.13
C ARG A 114 11.62 -1.43 -31.00
N ARG A 115 11.68 -1.99 -29.80
CA ARG A 115 11.83 -3.43 -29.52
C ARG A 115 10.55 -3.94 -28.84
N GLN A 116 9.70 -4.66 -29.57
CA GLN A 116 8.52 -5.32 -29.01
C GLN A 116 8.89 -6.50 -28.11
N MET A 117 8.05 -6.78 -27.10
CA MET A 117 8.17 -7.96 -26.25
C MET A 117 8.13 -9.24 -27.08
N ARG A 118 9.25 -9.99 -27.10
CA ARG A 118 9.38 -11.29 -27.77
C ARG A 118 9.30 -12.48 -26.82
N TRP A 119 8.97 -12.26 -25.56
CA TRP A 119 8.88 -13.33 -24.57
C TRP A 119 7.42 -13.67 -24.33
N SER A 120 7.08 -14.95 -24.37
CA SER A 120 5.82 -15.41 -23.78
C SER A 120 5.87 -15.19 -22.26
N PRO A 121 4.73 -15.03 -21.57
CA PRO A 121 4.68 -14.94 -20.11
C PRO A 121 5.44 -16.09 -19.42
N GLN A 122 5.32 -17.30 -19.98
CA GLN A 122 6.06 -18.49 -19.52
C GLN A 122 7.58 -18.35 -19.70
N GLY A 123 8.02 -17.83 -20.85
CA GLY A 123 9.44 -17.58 -21.12
C GLY A 123 10.03 -16.54 -20.17
N ALA A 124 9.29 -15.45 -19.90
CA ALA A 124 9.70 -14.43 -18.94
C ALA A 124 9.84 -14.99 -17.52
N GLN A 125 8.87 -15.80 -17.09
CA GLN A 125 8.88 -16.45 -15.79
C GLN A 125 10.09 -17.39 -15.62
N ARG A 126 10.40 -18.20 -16.64
CA ARG A 126 11.57 -19.11 -16.60
C ARG A 126 12.88 -18.33 -16.52
N VAL A 127 13.04 -17.27 -17.31
CA VAL A 127 14.25 -16.42 -17.25
C VAL A 127 14.42 -15.77 -15.87
N LEU A 128 13.33 -15.33 -15.25
CA LEU A 128 13.36 -14.82 -13.87
C LEU A 128 13.79 -15.89 -12.88
N GLN A 129 13.20 -17.09 -12.93
CA GLN A 129 13.58 -18.22 -12.07
C GLN A 129 15.06 -18.58 -12.22
N THR A 130 15.57 -18.66 -13.45
CA THR A 130 16.99 -18.91 -13.73
C THR A 130 17.86 -17.81 -13.14
N ARG A 131 17.53 -16.52 -13.34
CA ARG A 131 18.31 -15.41 -12.78
C ARG A 131 18.33 -15.38 -11.26
N VAL A 132 17.18 -15.62 -10.63
CA VAL A 132 17.09 -15.70 -9.17
C VAL A 132 17.95 -16.86 -8.68
N ALA A 133 17.93 -18.01 -9.34
CA ALA A 133 18.78 -19.13 -8.96
C ALA A 133 20.27 -18.84 -9.12
N VAL A 134 20.70 -18.11 -10.16
CA VAL A 134 22.11 -17.67 -10.26
C VAL A 134 22.47 -16.72 -9.12
N LEU A 135 21.62 -15.74 -8.81
CA LEU A 135 21.86 -14.76 -7.74
C LEU A 135 21.90 -15.41 -6.35
N ASP A 136 21.03 -16.39 -6.13
CA ASP A 136 20.99 -17.18 -4.89
C ASP A 136 22.12 -18.23 -4.82
N GLY A 137 22.97 -18.33 -5.86
CA GLY A 137 24.00 -19.35 -5.97
C GLY A 137 23.49 -20.77 -6.21
N ARG A 138 22.17 -20.95 -6.42
CA ARG A 138 21.51 -22.23 -6.70
C ARG A 138 21.72 -22.73 -8.13
N LEU A 139 22.24 -21.89 -9.03
CA LEU A 139 22.58 -22.28 -10.39
C LEU A 139 24.04 -21.89 -10.65
N GLN A 140 24.93 -22.88 -10.65
CA GLN A 140 26.36 -22.75 -10.94
C GLN A 140 26.74 -23.79 -12.01
N ASP A 141 27.52 -23.38 -13.02
CA ASP A 141 28.01 -24.27 -14.09
C ASP A 141 26.94 -25.15 -14.76
N GLY A 142 25.74 -24.59 -14.93
CA GLY A 142 24.59 -25.29 -15.53
C GLY A 142 23.92 -26.33 -14.61
N ARG A 143 24.36 -26.47 -13.36
CA ARG A 143 23.77 -27.36 -12.35
C ARG A 143 22.85 -26.57 -11.43
N PHE A 144 21.59 -26.98 -11.35
CA PHE A 144 20.60 -26.37 -10.48
C PHE A 144 20.47 -27.19 -9.19
N SER A 145 20.78 -26.60 -8.05
CA SER A 145 20.51 -27.19 -6.74
C SER A 145 19.10 -26.79 -6.29
N LEU A 146 18.24 -27.78 -6.08
CA LEU A 146 17.01 -27.57 -5.33
C LEU A 146 17.39 -27.35 -3.87
N ALA A 147 17.03 -26.19 -3.31
CA ALA A 147 17.14 -26.00 -1.86
C ALA A 147 16.24 -27.05 -1.18
N ALA A 148 16.78 -27.74 -0.16
CA ALA A 148 16.03 -28.64 0.71
C ALA A 148 14.98 -27.88 1.54
#